data_AF-A0A3C0C272-F1
#
_entry.id   AF-A0A3C0C272-F1
#
_cell.length_a   1.000
_cell.length_b   1.000
_cell.length_c   1.000
_cell.angle_alpha   90.00
_cell.angle_beta   90.00
_cell.angle_gamma   90.00
#
_symmetry.space_group_name_H-M   'P 1'
#
loop_
_entity.id
_entity.type
_entity.pdbx_description
1 polymer ?
#
loop_
_entity_poly.entity_id
_entity_poly.type
_entity_poly.pdbx_seq_one_letter_code
_entity_poly.pdbx_strand_id
1 'polypeptide(L)'
;MLRTSKNLLKIIGIIKMKEERIILKEKLSLSDEKHGIVCLTGHVGIAHAHGANNYQQDDGGGFCAAGTIVSHALSVDTRIREVSCTTEKITVKLMGGGSAVTMPRRRVTPQEAAMMKRAEGKDALFSQGVAAEVFGRVYGQGVAETAACFQGALALSVLDSFKKADPERVFVVPESEENAGAILGTVIDLDGMPVAVVMPVNFTGGGLGPDEDYEGNFMHGMKGEMMKKIGCPLPTIVAESKVSSVLSEESDHNRFLIRYSEERGDPSVARALEESCKELSVPYFVRNDLLNYDADSFQALSSNFADRLENIAAELRKTEKSSVKVRLVGELAKLVSEDAAGFTYMSRPVFAESSSPGLHPGTSAVLSMIVGKNYIKDHVIPLITGPDRDDYVRIILSALKKIGRR
;
A
#
# COMPACT_ATOMS: atom_id res chain seq x y z
N MET A 1 -28.97 -26.04 38.42
CA MET A 1 -29.09 -24.67 37.86
C MET A 1 -27.76 -24.22 37.23
N LEU A 2 -27.17 -24.99 36.30
CA LEU A 2 -25.79 -24.76 35.80
C LEU A 2 -25.54 -25.26 34.34
N ARG A 3 -26.59 -25.32 33.50
CA ARG A 3 -26.47 -25.79 32.10
C ARG A 3 -26.67 -24.73 31.01
N THR A 4 -26.86 -23.47 31.37
CA THR A 4 -27.22 -22.39 30.42
C THR A 4 -26.10 -21.41 30.07
N SER A 5 -24.93 -21.43 30.74
CA SER A 5 -23.86 -20.45 30.48
C SER A 5 -22.91 -20.81 29.33
N LYS A 6 -22.71 -22.09 29.01
CA LYS A 6 -21.76 -22.51 27.95
C LYS A 6 -22.28 -22.26 26.53
N ASN A 7 -23.60 -22.32 26.31
CA ASN A 7 -24.18 -22.01 24.99
C ASN A 7 -24.26 -20.50 24.75
N LEU A 8 -24.45 -19.69 25.80
CA LEU A 8 -24.43 -18.23 25.68
C LEU A 8 -23.04 -17.71 25.33
N LEU A 9 -21.97 -18.27 25.93
CA LEU A 9 -20.57 -17.94 25.57
C LEU A 9 -20.17 -18.39 24.16
N LYS A 10 -20.72 -19.51 23.65
CA LYS A 10 -20.53 -19.93 22.26
C LYS A 10 -21.27 -19.01 21.28
N ILE A 11 -22.48 -18.59 21.62
CA ILE A 11 -23.27 -17.67 20.79
C ILE A 11 -22.66 -16.26 20.81
N ILE A 12 -22.20 -15.77 21.96
CA ILE A 12 -21.48 -14.48 22.09
C ILE A 12 -20.10 -14.54 21.42
N GLY A 13 -19.41 -15.68 21.44
CA GLY A 13 -18.13 -15.89 20.74
C GLY A 13 -18.28 -15.99 19.22
N ILE A 14 -19.39 -16.55 18.72
CA ILE A 14 -19.70 -16.59 17.27
C ILE A 14 -20.18 -15.24 16.75
N ILE A 15 -20.81 -14.42 17.61
CA ILE A 15 -21.28 -13.06 17.25
C ILE A 15 -20.13 -12.03 17.19
N LYS A 16 -18.92 -12.35 17.69
CA LYS A 16 -17.80 -11.40 17.77
C LYS A 16 -16.68 -11.54 16.71
N MET A 17 -16.87 -12.32 15.64
CA MET A 17 -15.84 -12.53 14.60
C MET A 17 -16.35 -12.49 13.15
N LYS A 18 -17.26 -11.56 12.87
CA LYS A 18 -17.41 -11.03 11.51
C LYS A 18 -17.06 -9.55 11.60
N GLU A 19 -15.81 -9.18 11.30
CA GLU A 19 -15.63 -7.90 10.62
C GLU A 19 -16.45 -8.03 9.34
N GLU A 20 -17.59 -7.34 9.31
CA GLU A 20 -18.50 -7.39 8.18
C GLU A 20 -17.75 -6.80 6.98
N ARG A 21 -17.58 -7.63 5.95
CA ARG A 21 -17.22 -7.15 4.61
C ARG A 21 -18.14 -5.97 4.27
N ILE A 22 -17.59 -4.90 3.73
CA ILE A 22 -18.40 -3.78 3.24
C ILE A 22 -19.48 -4.30 2.29
N ILE A 23 -20.71 -3.82 2.46
CA ILE A 23 -21.80 -4.11 1.55
C ILE A 23 -21.77 -3.05 0.46
N LEU A 24 -21.42 -3.46 -0.77
CA LEU A 24 -21.42 -2.59 -1.94
C LEU A 24 -22.79 -2.57 -2.59
N LYS A 25 -23.19 -1.41 -3.13
CA LYS A 25 -24.46 -1.27 -3.88
C LYS A 25 -24.28 -1.67 -5.34
N GLU A 26 -23.06 -1.52 -5.82
CA GLU A 26 -22.57 -1.87 -7.14
C GLU A 26 -22.58 -3.38 -7.35
N LYS A 27 -22.95 -3.80 -8.56
CA LYS A 27 -22.68 -5.16 -9.02
C LYS A 27 -21.23 -5.23 -9.52
N LEU A 28 -20.44 -6.07 -8.85
CA LEU A 28 -19.05 -6.36 -9.22
C LEU A 28 -18.93 -7.83 -9.62
N SER A 29 -18.27 -8.07 -10.75
CA SER A 29 -17.81 -9.39 -11.17
C SER A 29 -16.52 -9.26 -11.97
N LEU A 30 -15.88 -10.38 -12.31
CA LEU A 30 -14.93 -10.34 -13.42
C LEU A 30 -15.65 -9.97 -14.71
N SER A 31 -14.95 -9.23 -15.58
CA SER A 31 -15.45 -8.91 -16.90
C SER A 31 -15.24 -10.07 -17.86
N ASP A 32 -16.11 -10.16 -18.87
CA ASP A 32 -15.89 -10.97 -20.06
C ASP A 32 -15.12 -10.17 -21.13
N GLU A 33 -15.06 -8.84 -20.98
CA GLU A 33 -14.22 -7.97 -21.81
C GLU A 33 -12.75 -8.13 -21.45
N LYS A 34 -11.90 -8.15 -22.48
CA LYS A 34 -10.45 -8.26 -22.29
C LYS A 34 -9.80 -6.95 -21.88
N HIS A 35 -10.42 -5.81 -22.23
CA HIS A 35 -9.86 -4.48 -22.01
C HIS A 35 -10.82 -3.63 -21.17
N GLY A 36 -10.27 -2.88 -20.24
CA GLY A 36 -11.00 -1.81 -19.56
C GLY A 36 -11.16 -0.58 -20.45
N ILE A 37 -12.08 0.31 -20.05
CA ILE A 37 -12.21 1.66 -20.63
C ILE A 37 -11.74 2.76 -19.66
N VAL A 38 -11.61 2.41 -18.39
CA VAL A 38 -11.03 3.21 -17.32
C VAL A 38 -10.19 2.30 -16.43
N CYS A 39 -9.26 2.88 -15.68
CA CYS A 39 -8.35 2.11 -14.84
C CYS A 39 -8.39 2.55 -13.37
N LEU A 40 -8.22 1.58 -12.49
CA LEU A 40 -7.88 1.76 -11.08
C LEU A 40 -6.52 1.13 -10.84
N THR A 41 -5.59 1.89 -10.26
CA THR A 41 -4.39 1.30 -9.67
C THR A 41 -4.38 1.54 -8.16
N GLY A 42 -3.92 0.55 -7.40
CA GLY A 42 -3.76 0.65 -5.96
C GLY A 42 -2.62 -0.25 -5.51
N HIS A 43 -1.60 0.34 -4.90
CA HIS A 43 -0.35 -0.35 -4.58
C HIS A 43 -0.11 -0.45 -3.07
N VAL A 44 0.93 -1.21 -2.72
CA VAL A 44 1.51 -1.23 -1.38
C VAL A 44 3.03 -1.30 -1.47
N GLY A 45 3.70 -0.28 -0.93
CA GLY A 45 5.11 -0.33 -0.56
C GLY A 45 5.32 -1.12 0.72
N ILE A 46 5.99 -2.26 0.62
CA ILE A 46 6.24 -3.10 1.80
C ILE A 46 7.19 -2.38 2.77
N ALA A 47 6.68 -2.11 3.98
CA ALA A 47 7.36 -1.40 5.06
C ALA A 47 7.73 0.06 4.76
N HIS A 48 7.00 0.70 3.83
CA HIS A 48 7.23 2.09 3.43
C HIS A 48 6.56 3.11 4.37
N ALA A 49 6.92 3.10 5.65
CA ALA A 49 6.23 3.94 6.64
C ALA A 49 6.71 5.41 6.67
N HIS A 50 7.86 5.71 6.05
CA HIS A 50 8.44 7.05 5.99
C HIS A 50 8.73 7.40 4.53
N GLY A 51 8.61 8.68 4.18
CA GLY A 51 8.92 9.18 2.84
C GLY A 51 9.60 10.56 2.90
N ALA A 52 9.82 11.15 1.73
CA ALA A 52 10.43 12.47 1.62
C ALA A 52 9.61 13.54 2.38
N ASN A 53 10.27 14.62 2.81
CA ASN A 53 9.62 15.78 3.45
C ASN A 53 8.84 15.46 4.75
N ASN A 54 9.37 14.55 5.58
CA ASN A 54 8.74 14.09 6.83
C ASN A 54 7.39 13.40 6.63
N TYR A 55 7.16 12.81 5.46
CA TYR A 55 5.98 11.99 5.24
C TYR A 55 6.05 10.75 6.13
N GLN A 56 4.92 10.44 6.77
CA GLN A 56 4.71 9.19 7.49
C GLN A 56 3.43 8.58 6.95
N GLN A 57 3.42 7.28 6.64
CA GLN A 57 2.29 6.71 5.90
C GLN A 57 1.97 5.24 6.19
N ASP A 58 0.70 4.89 5.99
CA ASP A 58 0.29 3.55 5.59
C ASP A 58 0.21 3.51 4.07
N ASP A 59 1.25 2.93 3.47
CA ASP A 59 1.40 2.90 2.04
C ASP A 59 0.53 1.82 1.37
N GLY A 60 -0.19 1.01 2.16
CA GLY A 60 -1.12 0.01 1.67
C GLY A 60 -2.55 0.50 1.43
N GLY A 61 -2.82 1.81 1.53
CA GLY A 61 -4.16 2.37 1.37
C GLY A 61 -4.80 2.06 0.02
N GLY A 62 -4.05 2.28 -1.06
CA GLY A 62 -4.46 1.97 -2.42
C GLY A 62 -4.71 0.47 -2.63
N PHE A 63 -3.76 -0.36 -2.22
CA PHE A 63 -3.87 -1.82 -2.28
C PHE A 63 -5.09 -2.35 -1.52
N CYS A 64 -5.36 -1.82 -0.32
CA CYS A 64 -6.52 -2.21 0.48
C CYS A 64 -7.83 -1.89 -0.25
N ALA A 65 -7.95 -0.68 -0.82
CA ALA A 65 -9.15 -0.26 -1.54
C ALA A 65 -9.35 -1.04 -2.85
N ALA A 66 -8.34 -1.08 -3.72
CA ALA A 66 -8.41 -1.80 -4.99
C ALA A 66 -8.59 -3.31 -4.78
N GLY A 67 -7.87 -3.89 -3.82
CA GLY A 67 -7.99 -5.30 -3.45
C GLY A 67 -9.35 -5.65 -2.85
N THR A 68 -10.00 -4.73 -2.13
CA THR A 68 -11.39 -4.92 -1.67
C THR A 68 -12.34 -5.04 -2.86
N ILE A 69 -12.22 -4.14 -3.86
CA ILE A 69 -13.06 -4.19 -5.06
C ILE A 69 -12.85 -5.51 -5.83
N VAL A 70 -11.59 -5.92 -6.03
CA VAL A 70 -11.26 -7.19 -6.71
C VAL A 70 -11.73 -8.41 -5.92
N SER A 71 -11.56 -8.41 -4.60
CA SER A 71 -12.05 -9.44 -3.67
C SER A 71 -13.57 -9.63 -3.75
N HIS A 72 -14.31 -8.53 -3.93
CA HIS A 72 -15.76 -8.57 -4.18
C HIS A 72 -16.09 -9.14 -5.57
N ALA A 73 -15.42 -8.67 -6.62
CA ALA A 73 -15.63 -9.15 -7.99
C ALA A 73 -15.36 -10.66 -8.15
N LEU A 74 -14.39 -11.19 -7.40
CA LEU A 74 -14.01 -12.61 -7.39
C LEU A 74 -14.71 -13.44 -6.31
N SER A 75 -15.42 -12.81 -5.38
CA SER A 75 -15.95 -13.46 -4.16
C SER A 75 -14.88 -14.18 -3.30
N VAL A 76 -13.67 -13.62 -3.19
CA VAL A 76 -12.50 -14.25 -2.53
C VAL A 76 -12.26 -13.73 -1.12
N ASP A 77 -12.32 -14.59 -0.10
CA ASP A 77 -12.04 -14.22 1.29
C ASP A 77 -10.53 -14.03 1.56
N THR A 78 -10.12 -12.79 1.83
CA THR A 78 -8.73 -12.39 2.07
C THR A 78 -8.28 -12.54 3.52
N ARG A 79 -9.11 -13.13 4.40
CA ARG A 79 -8.71 -13.36 5.80
C ARG A 79 -7.62 -14.40 5.92
N ILE A 80 -6.71 -14.17 6.85
CA ILE A 80 -5.57 -15.02 7.16
C ILE A 80 -6.09 -16.30 7.82
N ARG A 81 -5.88 -17.43 7.17
CA ARG A 81 -6.24 -18.74 7.68
C ARG A 81 -5.17 -19.30 8.61
N GLU A 82 -3.91 -19.13 8.22
CA GLU A 82 -2.77 -19.72 8.90
C GLU A 82 -1.53 -18.86 8.69
N VAL A 83 -0.77 -18.65 9.77
CA VAL A 83 0.61 -18.15 9.69
C VAL A 83 1.57 -19.22 10.20
N SER A 84 2.53 -19.66 9.40
CA SER A 84 3.53 -20.64 9.83
C SER A 84 4.93 -20.09 9.61
N CYS A 85 5.82 -20.29 10.58
CA CYS A 85 7.19 -19.80 10.53
C CYS A 85 8.18 -20.94 10.78
N THR A 86 9.27 -20.94 10.03
CA THR A 86 10.53 -21.56 10.45
C THR A 86 11.49 -20.44 10.87
N THR A 87 12.70 -20.78 11.30
CA THR A 87 13.71 -19.74 11.55
C THR A 87 14.14 -18.99 10.29
N GLU A 88 13.77 -19.45 9.09
CA GLU A 88 14.22 -18.83 7.83
C GLU A 88 13.07 -18.24 7.01
N LYS A 89 11.85 -18.73 7.24
CA LYS A 89 10.71 -18.49 6.35
C LYS A 89 9.49 -18.07 7.15
N ILE A 90 8.76 -17.11 6.60
CA ILE A 90 7.43 -16.72 7.02
C ILE A 90 6.48 -17.17 5.91
N THR A 91 5.42 -17.89 6.26
CA THR A 91 4.40 -18.34 5.31
C THR A 91 3.03 -17.92 5.79
N VAL A 92 2.28 -17.25 4.92
CA VAL A 92 0.90 -16.84 5.15
C VAL A 92 0.02 -17.60 4.19
N LYS A 93 -1.10 -18.15 4.67
CA LYS A 93 -2.16 -18.73 3.84
C LYS A 93 -3.48 -18.05 4.14
N LEU A 94 -4.25 -17.73 3.10
CA LEU A 94 -5.56 -17.09 3.21
C LEU A 94 -6.71 -18.11 3.10
N MET A 95 -7.89 -17.67 3.53
CA MET A 95 -9.14 -18.43 3.40
C MET A 95 -9.51 -18.64 1.92
N GLY A 96 -9.19 -17.66 1.07
CA GLY A 96 -9.33 -17.71 -0.40
C GLY A 96 -8.36 -18.64 -1.12
N GLY A 97 -7.53 -19.39 -0.40
CA GLY A 97 -6.63 -20.41 -0.97
C GLY A 97 -5.27 -19.91 -1.44
N GLY A 98 -5.03 -18.60 -1.42
CA GLY A 98 -3.71 -18.03 -1.69
C GLY A 98 -2.72 -18.26 -0.56
N SER A 99 -1.44 -18.25 -0.93
CA SER A 99 -0.31 -18.48 -0.03
C SER A 99 0.91 -17.74 -0.55
N ALA A 100 1.71 -17.18 0.36
CA ALA A 100 3.01 -16.61 0.00
C ALA A 100 4.06 -16.91 1.07
N VAL A 101 5.32 -16.89 0.64
CA VAL A 101 6.50 -17.15 1.48
C VAL A 101 7.49 -16.01 1.32
N THR A 102 7.99 -15.50 2.44
CA THR A 102 9.07 -14.49 2.47
C THR A 102 10.16 -14.93 3.45
N MET A 103 11.34 -14.36 3.30
CA MET A 103 12.55 -14.76 4.05
C MET A 103 13.30 -13.54 4.56
N PRO A 104 13.25 -13.21 5.87
CA PRO A 104 14.06 -12.13 6.44
C PRO A 104 15.53 -12.53 6.50
N ARG A 105 16.46 -11.59 6.29
CA ARG A 105 17.91 -11.88 6.29
C ARG A 105 18.41 -12.27 7.67
N ARG A 106 17.86 -11.66 8.71
CA ARG A 106 18.18 -11.91 10.13
C ARG A 106 17.37 -13.03 10.78
N ARG A 107 16.72 -13.88 9.97
CA ARG A 107 15.96 -15.04 10.45
C ARG A 107 14.76 -14.63 11.32
N VAL A 108 14.00 -15.62 11.77
CA VAL A 108 12.83 -15.44 12.63
C VAL A 108 13.08 -16.14 13.97
N THR A 109 12.84 -15.44 15.07
CA THR A 109 12.87 -15.99 16.42
C THR A 109 11.56 -16.73 16.76
N PRO A 110 11.58 -17.68 17.71
CA PRO A 110 10.35 -18.30 18.20
C PRO A 110 9.33 -17.29 18.76
N GLN A 111 9.79 -16.17 19.33
CA GLN A 111 8.93 -15.12 19.88
C GLN A 111 8.23 -14.35 18.78
N GLU A 112 8.94 -13.95 17.72
CA GLU A 112 8.34 -13.31 16.54
C GLU A 112 7.34 -14.26 15.85
N ALA A 113 7.68 -15.54 15.73
CA ALA A 113 6.77 -16.57 15.22
C ALA A 113 5.48 -16.67 16.05
N ALA A 114 5.59 -16.66 17.38
CA ALA A 114 4.44 -16.66 18.28
C ALA A 114 3.61 -15.37 18.18
N MET A 115 4.24 -14.21 18.00
CA MET A 115 3.55 -12.94 17.81
C MET A 115 2.74 -12.91 16.51
N MET A 116 3.31 -13.41 15.40
CA MET A 116 2.66 -13.44 14.10
C MET A 116 1.38 -14.28 14.06
N LYS A 117 1.25 -15.30 14.94
CA LYS A 117 0.01 -16.07 15.09
C LYS A 117 -1.21 -15.23 15.45
N ARG A 118 -1.01 -14.06 16.07
CA ARG A 118 -2.11 -13.12 16.41
C ARG A 118 -2.78 -12.50 15.18
N ALA A 119 -2.22 -12.66 14.00
CA ALA A 119 -2.81 -12.20 12.76
C ALA A 119 -3.87 -13.15 12.18
N GLU A 120 -3.92 -14.42 12.61
CA GLU A 120 -4.92 -15.37 12.13
C GLU A 120 -6.35 -14.85 12.36
N GLY A 121 -7.17 -14.88 11.31
CA GLY A 121 -8.53 -14.33 11.28
C GLY A 121 -8.65 -12.88 10.80
N LYS A 122 -7.56 -12.12 10.73
CA LYS A 122 -7.56 -10.74 10.22
C LYS A 122 -7.50 -10.71 8.70
N ASP A 123 -7.89 -9.59 8.10
CA ASP A 123 -7.85 -9.39 6.66
C ASP A 123 -6.46 -8.95 6.17
N ALA A 124 -5.88 -9.73 5.25
CA ALA A 124 -4.56 -9.47 4.70
C ALA A 124 -4.50 -8.23 3.78
N LEU A 125 -5.63 -7.67 3.36
CA LEU A 125 -5.69 -6.39 2.64
C LEU A 125 -5.18 -5.22 3.47
N PHE A 126 -5.28 -5.29 4.80
CA PHE A 126 -4.70 -4.30 5.73
C PHE A 126 -3.26 -4.69 6.09
N SER A 127 -2.45 -5.07 5.10
CA SER A 127 -1.15 -5.75 5.31
C SER A 127 -0.22 -4.99 6.28
N GLN A 128 -0.06 -3.67 6.10
CA GLN A 128 0.76 -2.85 6.99
C GLN A 128 0.14 -2.74 8.38
N GLY A 129 -1.17 -2.47 8.47
CA GLY A 129 -1.93 -2.46 9.73
C GLY A 129 -1.78 -3.74 10.54
N VAL A 130 -1.94 -4.90 9.89
CA VAL A 130 -1.79 -6.21 10.53
C VAL A 130 -0.35 -6.44 11.00
N ALA A 131 0.66 -6.08 10.20
CA ALA A 131 2.06 -6.17 10.59
C ALA A 131 2.39 -5.24 11.77
N ALA A 132 1.90 -4.00 11.75
CA ALA A 132 2.06 -3.03 12.82
C ALA A 132 1.37 -3.49 14.12
N GLU A 133 0.20 -4.11 14.04
CA GLU A 133 -0.46 -4.64 15.25
C GLU A 133 0.33 -5.82 15.86
N VAL A 134 1.00 -6.61 15.04
CA VAL A 134 1.85 -7.71 15.51
C VAL A 134 3.13 -7.19 16.15
N PHE A 135 3.84 -6.25 15.51
CA PHE A 135 5.21 -5.86 15.87
C PHE A 135 5.35 -4.46 16.50
N GLY A 136 4.28 -3.68 16.51
CA GLY A 136 4.23 -2.28 16.97
C GLY A 136 4.59 -1.27 15.87
N ARG A 137 5.64 -1.54 15.08
CA ARG A 137 6.09 -0.70 13.96
C ARG A 137 6.51 -1.55 12.77
N VAL A 138 6.48 -0.95 11.59
CA VAL A 138 6.93 -1.57 10.34
C VAL A 138 7.81 -0.58 9.60
N TYR A 139 9.09 -0.92 9.43
CA TYR A 139 10.09 -0.06 8.79
C TYR A 139 10.92 -0.87 7.79
N GLY A 140 11.09 -0.30 6.59
CA GLY A 140 11.92 -0.82 5.51
C GLY A 140 13.41 -0.60 5.78
N GLN A 141 14.19 -0.59 4.70
CA GLN A 141 15.64 -0.35 4.68
C GLN A 141 16.41 -1.36 5.57
N GLY A 142 15.82 -2.52 5.78
CA GLY A 142 16.34 -3.55 6.68
C GLY A 142 16.15 -3.25 8.16
N VAL A 143 15.39 -2.26 8.58
CA VAL A 143 15.29 -1.92 10.01
C VAL A 143 14.41 -2.91 10.76
N ALA A 144 13.23 -3.22 10.23
CA ALA A 144 12.29 -4.19 10.79
C ALA A 144 12.04 -5.37 9.83
N GLU A 145 13.10 -6.09 9.45
CA GLU A 145 13.05 -7.13 8.41
C GLU A 145 11.94 -8.18 8.60
N THR A 146 11.75 -8.68 9.83
CA THR A 146 10.69 -9.65 10.13
C THR A 146 9.30 -9.08 9.88
N ALA A 147 9.04 -7.84 10.31
CA ALA A 147 7.77 -7.16 10.11
C ALA A 147 7.53 -6.85 8.62
N ALA A 148 8.56 -6.40 7.91
CA ALA A 148 8.52 -6.15 6.46
C ALA A 148 8.25 -7.44 5.67
N CYS A 149 8.98 -8.52 5.94
CA CYS A 149 8.73 -9.82 5.32
C CYS A 149 7.33 -10.35 5.65
N PHE A 150 6.84 -10.15 6.87
CA PHE A 150 5.48 -10.53 7.22
C PHE A 150 4.43 -9.74 6.42
N GLN A 151 4.56 -8.41 6.33
CA GLN A 151 3.71 -7.57 5.46
C GLN A 151 3.75 -8.05 4.00
N GLY A 152 4.94 -8.34 3.47
CA GLY A 152 5.10 -8.87 2.12
C GLY A 152 4.37 -10.20 1.91
N ALA A 153 4.47 -11.14 2.87
CA ALA A 153 3.75 -12.41 2.80
C ALA A 153 2.22 -12.22 2.84
N LEU A 154 1.73 -11.24 3.61
CA LEU A 154 0.31 -10.88 3.62
C LEU A 154 -0.14 -10.40 2.23
N ALA A 155 0.50 -9.36 1.69
CA ALA A 155 0.13 -8.76 0.41
C ALA A 155 0.25 -9.73 -0.78
N LEU A 156 1.34 -10.49 -0.86
CA LEU A 156 1.55 -11.48 -1.93
C LEU A 156 0.53 -12.62 -1.87
N SER A 157 0.10 -13.03 -0.67
CA SER A 157 -0.92 -14.08 -0.52
C SER A 157 -2.31 -13.64 -0.99
N VAL A 158 -2.60 -12.33 -1.00
CA VAL A 158 -3.81 -11.76 -1.60
C VAL A 158 -3.76 -11.90 -3.12
N LEU A 159 -2.66 -11.47 -3.75
CA LEU A 159 -2.50 -11.60 -5.21
C LEU A 159 -2.60 -13.06 -5.66
N ASP A 160 -1.97 -13.99 -4.93
CA ASP A 160 -2.06 -15.42 -5.21
C ASP A 160 -3.49 -15.97 -5.03
N SER A 161 -4.25 -15.46 -4.05
CA SER A 161 -5.66 -15.84 -3.89
C SER A 161 -6.50 -15.42 -5.09
N PHE A 162 -6.29 -14.19 -5.58
CA PHE A 162 -7.00 -13.70 -6.76
C PHE A 162 -6.61 -14.47 -8.02
N LYS A 163 -5.32 -14.75 -8.22
CA LYS A 163 -4.84 -15.57 -9.34
C LYS A 163 -5.44 -16.97 -9.35
N LYS A 164 -5.56 -17.60 -8.18
CA LYS A 164 -6.14 -18.96 -8.06
C LYS A 164 -7.65 -18.98 -8.29
N ALA A 165 -8.34 -17.89 -7.95
CA ALA A 165 -9.78 -17.79 -8.15
C ALA A 165 -10.16 -17.78 -9.64
N ASP A 166 -9.37 -17.10 -10.48
CA ASP A 166 -9.52 -17.17 -11.93
C ASP A 166 -8.15 -17.04 -12.65
N PRO A 167 -7.48 -18.17 -12.93
CA PRO A 167 -6.16 -18.16 -13.54
C PRO A 167 -6.13 -17.67 -14.99
N GLU A 168 -7.26 -17.55 -15.67
CA GLU A 168 -7.32 -17.14 -17.08
C GLU A 168 -7.43 -15.62 -17.20
N ARG A 169 -8.23 -14.98 -16.33
CA ARG A 169 -8.53 -13.54 -16.40
C ARG A 169 -7.74 -12.68 -15.41
N VAL A 170 -7.11 -13.30 -14.40
CA VAL A 170 -6.23 -12.59 -13.47
C VAL A 170 -4.78 -12.84 -13.86
N PHE A 171 -4.07 -11.78 -14.23
CA PHE A 171 -2.64 -11.81 -14.52
C PHE A 171 -1.87 -11.48 -13.24
N VAL A 172 -0.81 -12.23 -12.95
CA VAL A 172 0.19 -11.87 -11.95
C VAL A 172 1.55 -12.04 -12.61
N VAL A 173 2.33 -10.97 -12.59
CA VAL A 173 3.71 -10.95 -13.10
C VAL A 173 4.67 -10.59 -11.97
N PRO A 174 5.93 -11.04 -12.02
CA PRO A 174 6.97 -10.53 -11.12
C PRO A 174 7.09 -9.01 -11.24
N GLU A 175 7.48 -8.36 -10.13
CA GLU A 175 7.83 -6.95 -10.11
C GLU A 175 9.07 -6.68 -10.97
N SER A 176 10.19 -7.33 -10.64
CA SER A 176 11.44 -7.34 -11.42
C SER A 176 12.23 -8.63 -11.12
N GLU A 177 13.40 -8.81 -11.73
CA GLU A 177 14.28 -9.95 -11.43
C GLU A 177 15.02 -9.76 -10.10
N GLU A 178 15.23 -8.51 -9.69
CA GLU A 178 15.97 -8.11 -8.49
C GLU A 178 15.09 -8.04 -7.24
N ASN A 179 13.77 -7.88 -7.43
CA ASN A 179 12.80 -7.74 -6.36
C ASN A 179 12.01 -9.03 -6.10
N ALA A 180 11.31 -9.07 -4.96
CA ALA A 180 10.48 -10.17 -4.50
C ALA A 180 8.97 -9.83 -4.54
N GLY A 181 8.61 -8.66 -5.07
CA GLY A 181 7.24 -8.24 -5.26
C GLY A 181 6.58 -8.88 -6.48
N ALA A 182 5.31 -8.54 -6.65
CA ALA A 182 4.50 -9.02 -7.76
C ALA A 182 3.41 -8.01 -8.10
N ILE A 183 2.93 -8.07 -9.33
CA ILE A 183 1.99 -7.09 -9.86
C ILE A 183 0.82 -7.85 -10.46
N LEU A 184 -0.37 -7.54 -9.96
CA LEU A 184 -1.61 -8.08 -10.51
C LEU A 184 -2.20 -7.13 -11.55
N GLY A 185 -2.80 -7.69 -12.59
CA GLY A 185 -3.75 -6.96 -13.42
C GLY A 185 -4.92 -7.83 -13.86
N THR A 186 -6.08 -7.20 -13.99
CA THR A 186 -7.32 -7.86 -14.43
C THR A 186 -8.32 -6.83 -14.96
N VAL A 187 -9.43 -7.29 -15.51
CA VAL A 187 -10.57 -6.45 -15.89
C VAL A 187 -11.80 -6.92 -15.13
N ILE A 188 -12.39 -6.02 -14.35
CA ILE A 188 -13.64 -6.25 -13.62
C ILE A 188 -14.81 -5.59 -14.36
N ASP A 189 -16.00 -6.13 -14.17
CA ASP A 189 -17.25 -5.50 -14.57
C ASP A 189 -17.83 -4.71 -13.39
N LEU A 190 -18.07 -3.42 -13.60
CA LEU A 190 -18.73 -2.51 -12.67
C LEU A 190 -20.05 -2.05 -13.28
N ASP A 191 -21.16 -2.68 -12.89
CA ASP A 191 -22.49 -2.42 -13.43
C ASP A 191 -22.54 -2.41 -14.99
N GLY A 192 -21.86 -3.35 -15.63
CA GLY A 192 -21.76 -3.45 -17.10
C GLY A 192 -20.61 -2.65 -17.72
N MET A 193 -19.78 -1.97 -16.91
CA MET A 193 -18.64 -1.18 -17.37
C MET A 193 -17.32 -1.92 -17.12
N PRO A 194 -16.50 -2.20 -18.15
CA PRO A 194 -15.23 -2.87 -17.96
C PRO A 194 -14.18 -1.90 -17.39
N VAL A 195 -13.62 -2.26 -16.23
CA VAL A 195 -12.61 -1.47 -15.52
C VAL A 195 -11.32 -2.30 -15.41
N ALA A 196 -10.23 -1.76 -15.94
CA ALA A 196 -8.91 -2.32 -15.71
C ALA A 196 -8.49 -2.07 -14.26
N VAL A 197 -7.95 -3.07 -13.58
CA VAL A 197 -7.38 -2.93 -12.25
C VAL A 197 -5.93 -3.38 -12.26
N VAL A 198 -5.04 -2.57 -11.70
CA VAL A 198 -3.61 -2.87 -11.52
C VAL A 198 -3.28 -2.79 -10.02
N MET A 199 -2.58 -3.79 -9.49
CA MET A 199 -2.20 -3.82 -8.08
C MET A 199 -0.73 -4.24 -7.92
N PRO A 200 0.19 -3.28 -7.88
CA PRO A 200 1.58 -3.55 -7.53
C PRO A 200 1.74 -3.86 -6.03
N VAL A 201 2.56 -4.85 -5.71
CA VAL A 201 3.12 -5.08 -4.38
C VAL A 201 4.61 -4.87 -4.51
N ASN A 202 5.09 -3.73 -4.04
CA ASN A 202 6.47 -3.31 -4.21
C ASN A 202 7.33 -3.82 -3.07
N PHE A 203 8.26 -4.74 -3.35
CA PHE A 203 8.97 -5.46 -2.29
C PHE A 203 10.36 -5.94 -2.71
N THR A 204 11.39 -5.38 -2.10
CA THR A 204 12.73 -5.97 -2.13
C THR A 204 12.86 -7.05 -1.05
N GLY A 205 13.24 -8.25 -1.49
CA GLY A 205 13.36 -9.44 -0.63
C GLY A 205 14.31 -9.24 0.57
N GLY A 206 14.15 -10.06 1.61
CA GLY A 206 14.98 -9.95 2.82
C GLY A 206 14.46 -8.95 3.86
N GLY A 207 13.32 -8.30 3.61
CA GLY A 207 12.75 -7.29 4.49
C GLY A 207 13.43 -5.94 4.32
N LEU A 208 13.81 -5.62 3.07
CA LEU A 208 14.60 -4.45 2.71
C LEU A 208 13.76 -3.19 2.46
N GLY A 209 12.45 -3.30 2.35
CA GLY A 209 11.57 -2.20 1.98
C GLY A 209 11.10 -2.32 0.54
N PRO A 210 10.44 -1.29 0.01
CA PRO A 210 9.98 -1.30 -1.37
C PRO A 210 11.04 -0.77 -2.34
N ASP A 211 10.90 -1.21 -3.58
CA ASP A 211 11.38 -0.53 -4.78
C ASP A 211 10.12 -0.29 -5.62
N GLU A 212 9.78 0.97 -5.79
CA GLU A 212 8.52 1.49 -6.31
C GLU A 212 8.67 1.99 -7.74
N ASP A 213 9.73 1.60 -8.45
CA ASP A 213 9.83 1.80 -9.90
C ASP A 213 8.61 1.26 -10.68
N TYR A 214 7.88 0.34 -10.06
CA TYR A 214 6.67 -0.29 -10.59
C TYR A 214 5.38 0.16 -9.92
N GLU A 215 5.36 1.21 -9.10
CA GLU A 215 4.11 1.71 -8.50
C GLU A 215 3.19 2.42 -9.50
N GLY A 216 1.99 2.76 -9.06
CA GLY A 216 1.02 3.50 -9.87
C GLY A 216 0.64 2.84 -11.19
N ASN A 217 0.45 3.65 -12.24
CA ASN A 217 0.04 3.21 -13.57
C ASN A 217 1.11 3.46 -14.65
N PHE A 218 2.29 3.92 -14.29
CA PHE A 218 3.40 4.11 -15.22
C PHE A 218 3.81 2.77 -15.85
N MET A 219 3.75 2.67 -17.18
CA MET A 219 3.95 1.42 -17.90
C MET A 219 5.44 1.09 -18.06
N HIS A 220 5.97 0.27 -17.15
CA HIS A 220 7.38 -0.12 -17.13
C HIS A 220 7.56 -1.65 -17.09
N GLY A 221 8.59 -2.17 -17.75
CA GLY A 221 8.96 -3.60 -17.74
C GLY A 221 7.80 -4.59 -17.96
N MET A 222 7.77 -5.67 -17.18
CA MET A 222 6.74 -6.70 -17.25
C MET A 222 5.34 -6.17 -16.90
N LYS A 223 5.26 -5.17 -16.01
CA LYS A 223 4.00 -4.47 -15.70
C LYS A 223 3.43 -3.82 -16.95
N GLY A 224 4.24 -3.11 -17.73
CA GLY A 224 3.82 -2.46 -18.96
C GLY A 224 3.24 -3.45 -19.98
N GLU A 225 3.89 -4.60 -20.16
CA GLU A 225 3.39 -5.66 -21.06
C GLU A 225 2.09 -6.30 -20.57
N MET A 226 1.94 -6.48 -19.26
CA MET A 226 0.68 -6.93 -18.66
C MET A 226 -0.43 -5.87 -18.83
N MET A 227 -0.11 -4.60 -18.57
CA MET A 227 -1.05 -3.48 -18.68
C MET A 227 -1.60 -3.32 -20.10
N LYS A 228 -0.79 -3.55 -21.14
CA LYS A 228 -1.27 -3.57 -22.54
C LYS A 228 -2.35 -4.64 -22.76
N LYS A 229 -2.25 -5.81 -22.10
CA LYS A 229 -3.23 -6.90 -22.25
C LYS A 229 -4.59 -6.60 -21.63
N ILE A 230 -4.66 -5.64 -20.70
CA ILE A 230 -5.91 -5.22 -20.04
C ILE A 230 -6.41 -3.86 -20.56
N GLY A 231 -5.80 -3.32 -21.63
CA GLY A 231 -6.25 -2.13 -22.33
C GLY A 231 -5.60 -0.80 -21.94
N CYS A 232 -4.59 -0.81 -21.07
CA CYS A 232 -3.87 0.41 -20.66
C CYS A 232 -2.89 0.91 -21.75
N PRO A 233 -2.60 2.23 -21.82
CA PRO A 233 -2.97 3.28 -20.85
C PRO A 233 -4.43 3.75 -21.00
N LEU A 234 -5.05 4.13 -19.87
CA LEU A 234 -6.45 4.59 -19.77
C LEU A 234 -6.54 5.75 -18.77
N PRO A 235 -7.61 6.56 -18.78
CA PRO A 235 -7.92 7.43 -17.64
C PRO A 235 -7.92 6.64 -16.34
N THR A 236 -7.06 7.01 -15.40
CA THR A 236 -6.69 6.17 -14.24
C THR A 236 -6.85 6.92 -12.93
N ILE A 237 -7.56 6.31 -11.97
CA ILE A 237 -7.47 6.68 -10.56
C ILE A 237 -6.27 5.93 -9.97
N VAL A 238 -5.29 6.68 -9.45
CA VAL A 238 -4.17 6.14 -8.68
C VAL A 238 -4.51 6.28 -7.20
N ALA A 239 -4.94 5.19 -6.58
CA ALA A 239 -5.27 5.16 -5.16
C ALA A 239 -3.98 4.94 -4.35
N GLU A 240 -3.79 5.80 -3.35
CA GLU A 240 -2.55 5.96 -2.60
C GLU A 240 -2.79 5.90 -1.09
N SER A 241 -1.70 6.05 -0.36
CA SER A 241 -1.56 5.94 1.09
C SER A 241 -2.49 6.80 1.95
N LYS A 242 -2.55 6.42 3.24
CA LYS A 242 -2.98 7.31 4.33
C LYS A 242 -1.74 7.90 4.97
N VAL A 243 -1.62 9.22 4.96
CA VAL A 243 -0.37 9.94 5.19
C VAL A 243 -0.54 11.06 6.21
N SER A 244 0.49 11.26 7.02
CA SER A 244 0.73 12.49 7.76
C SER A 244 1.78 13.31 7.02
N SER A 245 1.47 14.59 6.82
CA SER A 245 2.35 15.55 6.14
C SER A 245 2.14 16.96 6.68
N VAL A 246 2.77 17.95 6.07
CA VAL A 246 2.53 19.38 6.38
C VAL A 246 1.05 19.77 6.26
N LEU A 247 0.27 19.09 5.40
CA LEU A 247 -1.16 19.34 5.24
C LEU A 247 -1.99 18.83 6.42
N SER A 248 -1.44 17.95 7.26
CA SER A 248 -2.11 17.48 8.47
C SER A 248 -2.39 18.61 9.45
N GLU A 249 -1.59 19.68 9.43
CA GLU A 249 -1.80 20.86 10.27
C GLU A 249 -3.04 21.69 9.86
N GLU A 250 -3.58 21.47 8.66
CA GLU A 250 -4.73 22.21 8.13
C GLU A 250 -6.10 21.67 8.61
N SER A 251 -6.13 20.57 9.36
CA SER A 251 -7.38 19.93 9.78
C SER A 251 -7.26 19.14 11.09
N ASP A 252 -8.33 19.14 11.89
CA ASP A 252 -8.46 18.29 13.08
C ASP A 252 -8.89 16.85 12.75
N HIS A 253 -9.43 16.62 11.55
CA HIS A 253 -9.96 15.34 11.11
C HIS A 253 -9.29 14.87 9.81
N ASN A 254 -9.35 13.56 9.55
CA ASN A 254 -8.85 13.00 8.30
C ASN A 254 -9.62 13.59 7.10
N ARG A 255 -8.92 13.81 5.99
CA ARG A 255 -9.48 14.32 4.74
C ARG A 255 -8.87 13.57 3.57
N PHE A 256 -9.65 13.30 2.54
CA PHE A 256 -9.09 12.83 1.28
C PHE A 256 -8.27 13.94 0.60
N LEU A 257 -7.22 13.57 -0.09
CA LEU A 257 -6.38 14.46 -0.88
C LEU A 257 -6.36 13.97 -2.32
N ILE A 258 -6.92 14.79 -3.20
CA ILE A 258 -6.91 14.60 -4.64
C ILE A 258 -5.74 15.40 -5.19
N ARG A 259 -4.75 14.72 -5.79
CA ARG A 259 -3.59 15.36 -6.43
C ARG A 259 -3.60 15.11 -7.93
N TYR A 260 -3.26 16.10 -8.73
CA TYR A 260 -3.06 15.93 -10.17
C TYR A 260 -2.07 16.96 -10.71
N SER A 261 -1.65 16.80 -11.96
CA SER A 261 -0.87 17.79 -12.69
C SER A 261 -1.73 18.29 -13.85
N GLU A 262 -1.79 19.61 -14.05
CA GLU A 262 -2.47 20.18 -15.22
C GLU A 262 -1.77 19.81 -16.53
N GLU A 263 -0.43 19.66 -16.50
CA GLU A 263 0.39 19.39 -17.68
C GLU A 263 0.53 17.89 -17.95
N ARG A 264 0.75 17.09 -16.90
CA ARG A 264 1.11 15.67 -17.01
C ARG A 264 0.09 14.71 -16.43
N GLY A 265 -0.98 15.20 -15.79
CA GLY A 265 -2.07 14.38 -15.27
C GLY A 265 -3.29 14.40 -16.18
N ASP A 266 -4.43 13.93 -15.66
CA ASP A 266 -5.74 14.09 -16.28
C ASP A 266 -6.68 14.88 -15.33
N PRO A 267 -6.89 16.19 -15.57
CA PRO A 267 -7.80 17.01 -14.78
C PRO A 267 -9.25 16.48 -14.76
N SER A 268 -9.63 15.70 -15.76
CA SER A 268 -10.96 15.10 -15.85
C SER A 268 -11.16 14.01 -14.78
N VAL A 269 -10.13 13.21 -14.48
CA VAL A 269 -10.14 12.22 -13.40
C VAL A 269 -10.21 12.93 -12.05
N ALA A 270 -9.43 14.01 -11.85
CA ALA A 270 -9.47 14.80 -10.63
C ALA A 270 -10.87 15.39 -10.36
N ARG A 271 -11.53 15.93 -11.40
CA ARG A 271 -12.93 16.41 -11.28
C ARG A 271 -13.90 15.29 -10.91
N ALA A 272 -13.76 14.09 -11.48
CA ALA A 272 -14.62 12.97 -11.15
C ALA A 272 -14.47 12.52 -9.69
N LEU A 273 -13.24 12.53 -9.16
CA LEU A 273 -12.97 12.30 -7.73
C LEU A 273 -13.59 13.39 -6.86
N GLU A 274 -13.42 14.66 -7.24
CA GLU A 274 -13.96 15.80 -6.49
C GLU A 274 -15.50 15.76 -6.41
N GLU A 275 -16.17 15.54 -7.54
CA GLU A 275 -17.63 15.37 -7.62
C GLU A 275 -18.11 14.21 -6.76
N SER A 276 -17.37 13.10 -6.77
CA SER A 276 -17.68 11.93 -5.95
C SER A 276 -17.55 12.24 -4.45
N CYS A 277 -16.50 12.95 -4.05
CA CYS A 277 -16.34 13.36 -2.66
C CYS A 277 -17.48 14.29 -2.19
N LYS A 278 -17.88 15.24 -3.04
CA LYS A 278 -19.03 16.14 -2.77
C LYS A 278 -20.32 15.36 -2.58
N GLU A 279 -20.65 14.46 -3.52
CA GLU A 279 -21.88 13.64 -3.47
C GLU A 279 -21.92 12.73 -2.25
N LEU A 280 -20.78 12.17 -1.84
CA LEU A 280 -20.65 11.27 -0.70
C LEU A 280 -20.51 12.01 0.63
N SER A 281 -20.42 13.35 0.62
CA SER A 281 -20.22 14.20 1.79
C SER A 281 -18.97 13.82 2.61
N VAL A 282 -17.90 13.41 1.92
CA VAL A 282 -16.61 13.09 2.54
C VAL A 282 -15.68 14.29 2.41
N PRO A 283 -14.93 14.66 3.47
CA PRO A 283 -14.09 15.84 3.44
C PRO A 283 -12.85 15.61 2.58
N TYR A 284 -12.49 16.60 1.75
CA TYR A 284 -11.40 16.45 0.79
C TYR A 284 -10.62 17.75 0.56
N PHE A 285 -9.42 17.63 -0.02
CA PHE A 285 -8.61 18.68 -0.64
C PHE A 285 -8.39 18.35 -2.11
N VAL A 286 -8.25 19.38 -2.94
CA VAL A 286 -7.78 19.26 -4.32
C VAL A 286 -6.52 20.10 -4.47
N ARG A 287 -5.45 19.52 -4.99
CA ARG A 287 -4.15 20.17 -5.16
C ARG A 287 -3.54 19.80 -6.50
N ASN A 288 -3.19 20.80 -7.29
CA ASN A 288 -2.55 20.62 -8.60
C ASN A 288 -1.06 21.00 -8.61
N ASP A 289 -0.50 21.25 -7.42
CA ASP A 289 0.83 21.82 -7.18
C ASP A 289 1.75 20.90 -6.35
N LEU A 290 1.29 19.70 -5.99
CA LEU A 290 2.03 18.78 -5.11
C LEU A 290 2.80 17.67 -5.86
N LEU A 291 2.59 17.52 -7.17
CA LEU A 291 3.33 16.54 -7.97
C LEU A 291 4.60 17.18 -8.52
N ASN A 292 5.74 16.54 -8.26
CA ASN A 292 7.06 17.01 -8.69
C ASN A 292 7.68 16.00 -9.67
N TYR A 293 8.36 16.50 -10.70
CA TYR A 293 9.08 15.73 -11.71
C TYR A 293 10.57 16.14 -11.81
N ASP A 294 11.05 16.95 -10.86
CA ASP A 294 12.44 17.39 -10.81
C ASP A 294 13.34 16.27 -10.30
N ALA A 295 13.97 15.59 -11.26
CA ALA A 295 14.90 14.50 -11.03
C ALA A 295 16.17 14.93 -10.25
N ASP A 296 16.57 16.19 -10.35
CA ASP A 296 17.77 16.69 -9.67
C ASP A 296 17.46 17.01 -8.21
N SER A 297 16.31 17.60 -7.92
CA SER A 297 15.80 17.74 -6.55
C SER A 297 15.63 16.37 -5.87
N PHE A 298 15.14 15.37 -6.60
CA PHE A 298 15.03 14.01 -6.07
C PHE A 298 16.41 13.39 -5.80
N GLN A 299 17.36 13.53 -6.73
CA GLN A 299 18.74 13.07 -6.53
C GLN A 299 19.41 13.75 -5.32
N ALA A 300 19.13 15.02 -5.09
CA ALA A 300 19.68 15.79 -3.98
C ALA A 300 19.32 15.18 -2.61
N LEU A 301 18.20 14.46 -2.47
CA LEU A 301 17.86 13.74 -1.24
C LEU A 301 18.92 12.69 -0.88
N SER A 302 19.38 11.92 -1.87
CA SER A 302 20.44 10.93 -1.68
C SER A 302 21.80 11.57 -1.36
N SER A 303 22.12 12.71 -1.98
CA SER A 303 23.34 13.47 -1.69
C SER A 303 23.33 14.02 -0.26
N ASN A 304 22.23 14.64 0.15
CA ASN A 304 22.07 15.17 1.51
C ASN A 304 22.15 14.06 2.57
N PHE A 305 21.62 12.88 2.26
CA PHE A 305 21.75 11.70 3.10
C PHE A 305 23.23 11.27 3.24
N ALA A 306 23.97 11.22 2.12
CA ALA A 306 25.39 10.88 2.12
C ALA A 306 26.22 11.87 2.95
N ASP A 307 25.98 13.17 2.80
CA ASP A 307 26.66 14.22 3.58
C ASP A 307 26.45 14.02 5.10
N ARG A 308 25.23 13.65 5.52
CA ARG A 308 24.93 13.36 6.93
C ARG A 308 25.66 12.10 7.41
N LEU A 309 25.74 11.08 6.57
CA LEU A 309 26.49 9.85 6.87
C LEU A 309 27.99 10.14 7.04
N GLU A 310 28.57 10.95 6.17
CA GLU A 310 29.98 11.36 6.24
C GLU A 310 30.29 12.14 7.53
N ASN A 311 29.40 13.04 7.93
CA ASN A 311 29.53 13.79 9.18
C ASN A 311 29.51 12.86 10.41
N ILE A 312 28.58 11.90 10.46
CA ILE A 312 28.52 10.91 11.55
C ILE A 312 29.79 10.05 11.55
N ALA A 313 30.25 9.60 10.39
CA ALA A 313 31.47 8.80 10.27
C ALA A 313 32.71 9.58 10.72
N ALA A 314 32.82 10.86 10.39
CA ALA A 314 33.92 11.72 10.80
C ALA A 314 33.96 11.93 12.33
N GLU A 315 32.79 12.11 12.97
CA GLU A 315 32.72 12.23 14.43
C GLU A 315 33.03 10.90 15.14
N LEU A 316 32.53 9.78 14.61
CA LEU A 316 32.80 8.43 15.13
C LEU A 316 34.29 8.10 15.13
N ARG A 317 35.03 8.50 14.10
CA ARG A 317 36.48 8.27 14.01
C ARG A 317 37.29 9.03 15.06
N LYS A 318 36.82 10.21 15.48
CA LYS A 318 37.55 11.09 16.41
C LYS A 318 37.24 10.80 17.88
N THR A 319 36.04 10.31 18.16
CA THR A 319 35.58 10.17 19.55
C THR A 319 36.12 8.91 20.23
N GLU A 320 36.65 9.08 21.44
CA GLU A 320 37.03 7.95 22.30
C GLU A 320 35.91 7.54 23.27
N LYS A 321 34.91 8.43 23.49
CA LYS A 321 33.84 8.24 24.48
C LYS A 321 32.76 7.30 23.98
N SER A 322 32.51 6.21 24.70
CA SER A 322 31.46 5.23 24.35
C SER A 322 30.05 5.84 24.28
N SER A 323 29.72 6.79 25.16
CA SER A 323 28.42 7.48 25.14
C SER A 323 28.18 8.23 23.82
N VAL A 324 29.23 8.84 23.27
CA VAL A 324 29.17 9.53 21.97
C VAL A 324 29.03 8.51 20.84
N LYS A 325 29.79 7.41 20.88
CA LYS A 325 29.69 6.32 19.89
C LYS A 325 28.27 5.75 19.84
N VAL A 326 27.67 5.47 21.01
CA VAL A 326 26.30 4.97 21.13
C VAL A 326 25.29 5.95 20.53
N ARG A 327 25.40 7.25 20.86
CA ARG A 327 24.53 8.28 20.28
C ARG A 327 24.63 8.32 18.75
N LEU A 328 25.85 8.37 18.21
CA LEU A 328 26.09 8.46 16.77
C LEU A 328 25.59 7.24 16.00
N VAL A 329 25.81 6.03 16.53
CA VAL A 329 25.26 4.80 15.93
C VAL A 329 23.73 4.76 16.04
N GLY A 330 23.15 5.30 17.12
CA GLY A 330 21.71 5.50 17.24
C GLY A 330 21.14 6.45 16.17
N GLU A 331 21.84 7.55 15.88
CA GLU A 331 21.45 8.48 14.79
C GLU A 331 21.50 7.80 13.41
N LEU A 332 22.46 6.89 13.17
CA LEU A 332 22.49 6.10 11.94
C LEU A 332 21.23 5.23 11.80
N ALA A 333 20.75 4.63 12.89
CA ALA A 333 19.54 3.83 12.85
C ALA A 333 18.32 4.67 12.42
N LYS A 334 18.19 5.89 12.96
CA LYS A 334 17.12 6.82 12.60
C LYS A 334 17.24 7.32 11.15
N LEU A 335 18.45 7.70 10.75
CA LEU A 335 18.78 8.12 9.38
C LEU A 335 18.36 7.03 8.38
N VAL A 336 18.70 5.77 8.65
CA VAL A 336 18.32 4.64 7.79
C VAL A 336 16.82 4.31 7.85
N SER A 337 16.17 4.38 9.01
CA SER A 337 14.74 4.01 9.14
C SER A 337 13.76 5.05 8.60
N GLU A 338 14.17 6.32 8.56
CA GLU A 338 13.28 7.44 8.24
C GLU A 338 13.73 8.15 6.95
N ASP A 339 14.95 8.69 6.93
CA ASP A 339 15.40 9.56 5.83
C ASP A 339 15.72 8.78 4.55
N ALA A 340 16.29 7.57 4.67
CA ALA A 340 16.61 6.73 3.52
C ALA A 340 15.36 6.33 2.73
N ALA A 341 14.25 6.10 3.44
CA ALA A 341 12.97 5.77 2.81
C ALA A 341 12.48 6.88 1.87
N GLY A 342 12.91 8.14 2.07
CA GLY A 342 12.54 9.25 1.20
C GLY A 342 13.21 9.30 -0.18
N PHE A 343 14.14 8.39 -0.50
CA PHE A 343 14.77 8.35 -1.83
C PHE A 343 15.13 6.96 -2.34
N THR A 344 15.21 5.94 -1.48
CA THR A 344 15.55 4.58 -1.95
C THR A 344 14.39 3.89 -2.67
N TYR A 345 13.17 4.42 -2.51
CA TYR A 345 11.96 3.81 -3.04
C TYR A 345 11.85 3.91 -4.56
N MET A 346 12.52 4.83 -5.24
CA MET A 346 12.35 4.97 -6.70
C MET A 346 13.65 5.39 -7.36
N SER A 347 13.90 4.89 -8.56
CA SER A 347 14.99 5.29 -9.42
C SER A 347 14.76 6.68 -10.01
N ARG A 348 15.81 7.50 -10.01
CA ARG A 348 15.78 8.87 -10.56
C ARG A 348 15.17 8.97 -11.96
N PRO A 349 15.50 8.11 -12.95
CA PRO A 349 14.89 8.19 -14.28
C PRO A 349 13.38 7.94 -14.27
N VAL A 350 12.91 7.00 -13.44
CA VAL A 350 11.48 6.69 -13.31
C VAL A 350 10.74 7.87 -12.67
N PHE A 351 11.30 8.46 -11.61
CA PHE A 351 10.76 9.65 -10.96
C PHE A 351 10.59 10.83 -11.94
N ALA A 352 11.58 11.06 -12.80
CA ALA A 352 11.57 12.15 -13.78
C ALA A 352 10.39 12.10 -14.75
N GLU A 353 9.94 10.88 -15.09
CA GLU A 353 8.86 10.65 -16.03
C GLU A 353 7.50 10.53 -15.32
N SER A 354 7.47 9.91 -14.15
CA SER A 354 6.23 9.45 -13.51
C SER A 354 5.85 10.15 -12.21
N SER A 355 6.74 10.96 -11.63
CA SER A 355 6.61 11.51 -10.26
C SER A 355 6.51 10.40 -9.20
N SER A 356 6.45 10.82 -7.92
CA SER A 356 6.37 9.87 -6.80
C SER A 356 5.25 8.83 -6.95
N PRO A 357 4.00 9.11 -7.37
CA PRO A 357 2.96 8.08 -7.35
C PRO A 357 2.95 7.18 -8.61
N GLY A 358 4.04 7.15 -9.39
CA GLY A 358 4.16 6.31 -10.58
C GLY A 358 3.11 6.60 -11.66
N LEU A 359 2.97 7.85 -12.10
CA LEU A 359 1.93 8.29 -13.05
C LEU A 359 2.34 8.12 -14.51
N HIS A 360 1.54 7.42 -15.31
CA HIS A 360 1.67 7.50 -16.77
C HIS A 360 1.22 8.89 -17.26
N PRO A 361 2.05 9.62 -18.03
CA PRO A 361 1.72 10.97 -18.47
C PRO A 361 0.36 11.07 -19.18
N GLY A 362 -0.43 12.06 -18.77
CA GLY A 362 -1.71 12.42 -19.39
C GLY A 362 -2.91 11.54 -18.99
N THR A 363 -2.76 10.66 -17.99
CA THR A 363 -3.81 9.65 -17.70
C THR A 363 -4.48 9.78 -16.34
N SER A 364 -3.85 10.42 -15.35
CA SER A 364 -4.19 10.10 -13.97
C SER A 364 -4.39 11.29 -13.05
N ALA A 365 -5.16 11.02 -11.99
CA ALA A 365 -5.18 11.77 -10.76
C ALA A 365 -5.06 10.79 -9.58
N VAL A 366 -4.56 11.31 -8.47
CA VAL A 366 -4.21 10.53 -7.29
C VAL A 366 -5.24 10.77 -6.20
N LEU A 367 -5.71 9.70 -5.55
CA LEU A 367 -6.57 9.74 -4.37
C LEU A 367 -5.80 9.18 -3.18
N SER A 368 -5.54 10.02 -2.17
CA SER A 368 -4.88 9.66 -0.91
C SER A 368 -5.69 10.15 0.28
N MET A 369 -5.28 9.84 1.51
CA MET A 369 -5.89 10.38 2.73
C MET A 369 -4.84 11.08 3.59
N ILE A 370 -5.13 12.31 4.01
CA ILE A 370 -4.33 13.08 4.95
C ILE A 370 -4.95 12.94 6.34
N VAL A 371 -4.15 12.54 7.32
CA VAL A 371 -4.60 12.47 8.73
C VAL A 371 -4.67 13.85 9.36
N GLY A 372 -5.54 14.03 10.35
CA GLY A 372 -5.63 15.28 11.13
C GLY A 372 -4.41 15.53 12.02
N LYS A 373 -4.18 16.79 12.41
CA LYS A 373 -2.98 17.27 13.11
C LYS A 373 -2.58 16.50 14.37
N ASN A 374 -3.55 15.89 15.07
CA ASN A 374 -3.28 15.17 16.32
C ASN A 374 -3.06 13.67 16.10
N TYR A 375 -3.31 13.13 14.91
CA TYR A 375 -3.26 11.69 14.66
C TYR A 375 -1.90 11.08 15.00
N ILE A 376 -0.80 11.68 14.54
CA ILE A 376 0.55 11.15 14.79
C ILE A 376 0.95 11.20 16.26
N LYS A 377 0.39 12.12 17.05
CA LYS A 377 0.65 12.16 18.50
C LYS A 377 0.12 10.90 19.19
N ASP A 378 -1.01 10.37 18.71
CA ASP A 378 -1.68 9.22 19.31
C ASP A 378 -1.23 7.88 18.68
N HIS A 379 -0.84 7.88 17.41
CA HIS A 379 -0.59 6.64 16.65
C HIS A 379 0.86 6.44 16.15
N VAL A 380 1.69 7.49 16.15
CA VAL A 380 3.07 7.52 15.63
C VAL A 380 3.21 7.27 14.11
N ILE A 381 2.48 6.31 13.53
CA ILE A 381 2.44 6.03 12.08
C ILE A 381 0.97 5.92 11.67
N PRO A 382 0.55 6.45 10.51
CA PRO A 382 -0.79 6.23 9.99
C PRO A 382 -1.07 4.74 9.75
N LEU A 383 -2.30 4.31 10.02
CA LEU A 383 -2.79 2.98 9.68
C LEU A 383 -4.19 3.09 9.08
N ILE A 384 -4.43 2.38 7.98
CA ILE A 384 -5.74 2.28 7.32
C ILE A 384 -6.69 1.50 8.23
N THR A 385 -7.89 2.04 8.43
CA THR A 385 -8.97 1.38 9.18
C THR A 385 -10.08 0.90 8.24
N GLY A 386 -10.97 0.03 8.74
CA GLY A 386 -12.16 -0.40 7.99
C GLY A 386 -12.98 0.78 7.45
N PRO A 387 -13.32 1.79 8.26
CA PRO A 387 -14.00 2.99 7.78
C PRO A 387 -13.23 3.77 6.71
N ASP A 388 -11.90 3.89 6.84
CA ASP A 388 -11.09 4.56 5.81
C ASP A 388 -11.20 3.82 4.47
N ARG A 389 -11.03 2.50 4.48
CA ARG A 389 -11.21 1.62 3.30
C ARG A 389 -12.59 1.82 2.68
N ASP A 390 -13.64 1.86 3.51
CA ASP A 390 -15.02 1.95 3.02
C ASP A 390 -15.28 3.25 2.27
N ASP A 391 -14.74 4.36 2.77
CA ASP A 391 -14.83 5.64 2.07
C ASP A 391 -13.96 5.68 0.81
N TYR A 392 -12.75 5.12 0.83
CA TYR A 392 -11.92 4.95 -0.38
C TYR A 392 -12.70 4.22 -1.49
N VAL A 393 -13.26 3.05 -1.16
CA VAL A 393 -13.99 2.21 -2.11
C VAL A 393 -15.20 2.94 -2.67
N ARG A 394 -15.99 3.62 -1.82
CA ARG A 394 -17.15 4.40 -2.26
C ARG A 394 -16.77 5.54 -3.23
N ILE A 395 -15.72 6.29 -2.91
CA ILE A 395 -15.23 7.39 -3.78
C ILE A 395 -14.77 6.82 -5.12
N ILE A 396 -13.95 5.77 -5.09
CA ILE A 396 -13.39 5.13 -6.29
C ILE A 396 -14.50 4.62 -7.21
N LEU A 397 -15.46 3.85 -6.69
CA LEU A 397 -16.54 3.29 -7.50
C LEU A 397 -17.43 4.38 -8.11
N SER A 398 -17.72 5.46 -7.36
CA SER A 398 -18.46 6.61 -7.87
C SER A 398 -17.67 7.32 -8.98
N ALA A 399 -16.39 7.57 -8.77
CA ALA A 399 -15.54 8.28 -9.72
C ALA A 399 -15.32 7.48 -11.01
N LEU A 400 -15.07 6.16 -10.93
CA LEU A 400 -14.91 5.29 -12.10
C LEU A 400 -16.12 5.39 -13.04
N LYS A 401 -17.35 5.37 -12.50
CA LYS A 401 -18.59 5.52 -13.28
C LYS A 401 -18.68 6.88 -13.98
N LYS A 402 -18.18 7.95 -13.35
CA LYS A 402 -18.16 9.30 -13.94
C LYS A 402 -17.12 9.42 -15.05
N ILE A 403 -15.98 8.74 -14.91
CA ILE A 403 -14.93 8.72 -15.92
C ILE A 403 -15.39 7.93 -17.14
N GLY A 404 -15.90 6.71 -16.97
CA GLY A 404 -16.27 5.82 -18.08
C GLY A 404 -17.55 6.18 -18.84
N ARG A 405 -18.27 7.23 -18.42
CA ARG A 405 -19.44 7.78 -19.13
C ARG A 405 -19.10 8.96 -20.05
N ARG A 406 -17.86 9.45 -20.00
CA ARG A 406 -17.34 10.50 -20.88
C ARG A 406 -16.78 9.85 -22.13
#